data_AF-A0A964KB39-F1
#
_entry.id   AF-A0A964KB39-F1
#
_cell.length_a   1.000
_cell.length_b   1.000
_cell.length_c   1.000
_cell.angle_alpha   90.00
_cell.angle_beta   90.00
_cell.angle_gamma   90.00
#
_symmetry.space_group_name_H-M   'P 1'
#
loop_
_entity.id
_entity.type
_entity.pdbx_description
1 polymer ?
#
loop_
_entity_poly.entity_id
_entity_poly.type
_entity_poly.pdbx_seq_one_letter_code
_entity_poly.pdbx_strand_id
1 'polypeptide(L)'
;MPEYRVPIAHDVAIAIIQQGYDAGIDFAYSDEFRLDHALVVPLHALLPEQRIPIVPVFSNAMMPPLPTAKRDHQVGRALRQVIDTGLERDLRVAVLCSGHMSLEIGGPRGWGWHDPVFDERLVALVARGDSQALRELSLENLNDHGNATWGFMNYILALGLVNDRQPAVADAEDPGWGEGAPFFIWDTLEPAP
;
A
#
# COMPACT_ATOMS: atom_id res chain seq x y z
N MET A 1 -2.70 17.94 -13.76
CA MET A 1 -2.73 18.11 -12.29
C MET A 1 -1.84 19.29 -11.91
N PRO A 2 -2.16 20.05 -10.84
CA PRO A 2 -1.31 21.14 -10.35
C PRO A 2 0.03 20.61 -9.80
N GLU A 3 1.01 21.50 -9.62
CA GLU A 3 2.24 21.16 -8.90
C GLU A 3 1.92 20.77 -7.44
N TYR A 4 2.50 19.68 -6.96
CA TYR A 4 2.30 19.17 -5.60
C TYR A 4 3.54 19.46 -4.75
N ARG A 5 3.38 20.24 -3.67
CA ARG A 5 4.41 20.57 -2.68
C ARG A 5 3.84 20.34 -1.29
N VAL A 6 4.14 19.18 -0.72
CA VAL A 6 3.63 18.75 0.58
C VAL A 6 4.75 18.82 1.62
N PRO A 7 4.50 19.33 2.84
CA PRO A 7 5.48 19.26 3.91
C PRO A 7 5.79 17.79 4.27
N ILE A 8 7.02 17.54 4.72
CA ILE A 8 7.47 16.20 5.15
C ILE A 8 7.57 16.15 6.67
N ALA A 9 7.01 15.11 7.29
CA ALA A 9 7.21 14.82 8.71
C ALA A 9 8.56 14.12 8.91
N HIS A 10 9.65 14.91 8.89
CA HIS A 10 11.01 14.38 8.90
C HIS A 10 11.33 13.56 10.16
N ASP A 11 10.86 14.00 11.33
CA ASP A 11 10.99 13.26 12.59
C ASP A 11 10.35 11.87 12.52
N VAL A 12 9.14 11.77 11.95
CA VAL A 12 8.45 10.49 11.72
C VAL A 12 9.20 9.61 10.72
N ALA A 13 9.72 10.19 9.63
CA ALA A 13 10.50 9.45 8.63
C ALA A 13 11.78 8.84 9.24
N ILE A 14 12.49 9.60 10.07
CA ILE A 14 13.69 9.11 10.77
C ILE A 14 13.32 8.01 11.78
N ALA A 15 12.22 8.14 12.51
CA ALA A 15 11.75 7.11 13.43
C ALA A 15 11.44 5.79 12.71
N ILE A 16 10.80 5.85 11.54
CA ILE A 16 10.52 4.68 10.69
C ILE A 16 11.82 3.96 10.31
N ILE A 17 12.86 4.70 9.90
CA ILE A 17 14.14 4.12 9.50
C ILE A 17 14.82 3.47 10.70
N GLN A 18 14.96 4.20 11.81
CA GLN A 18 15.70 3.74 12.99
C GLN A 18 15.07 2.49 13.60
N GLN A 19 13.77 2.49 13.82
CA GLN A 19 13.06 1.34 14.40
C GLN A 19 12.81 0.23 13.37
N GLY A 20 12.82 0.56 12.07
CA GLY A 20 12.85 -0.42 10.99
C GLY A 20 14.02 -1.38 11.13
N TYR A 21 15.20 -0.87 11.44
CA TYR A 21 16.38 -1.70 11.68
C TYR A 21 16.18 -2.67 12.85
N ASP A 22 15.61 -2.20 13.96
CA ASP A 22 15.30 -3.04 15.13
C ASP A 22 14.26 -4.13 14.80
N ALA A 23 13.35 -3.84 13.86
CA ALA A 23 12.36 -4.78 13.33
C ALA A 23 12.90 -5.70 12.21
N GLY A 24 14.18 -5.57 11.82
CA GLY A 24 14.79 -6.36 10.75
C GLY A 24 14.32 -5.98 9.35
N ILE A 25 13.95 -4.70 9.15
CA ILE A 25 13.62 -4.08 7.87
C ILE A 25 14.69 -3.06 7.50
N ASP A 26 15.35 -3.28 6.36
CA ASP A 26 16.34 -2.35 5.82
C ASP A 26 15.67 -1.37 4.85
N PHE A 27 15.34 -0.17 5.33
CA PHE A 27 14.79 0.89 4.48
C PHE A 27 15.89 1.63 3.70
N ALA A 28 15.64 1.87 2.41
CA ALA A 28 16.34 2.92 1.67
C ALA A 28 15.65 4.26 1.93
N TYR A 29 16.41 5.35 1.95
CA TYR A 29 15.87 6.70 2.14
C TYR A 29 16.45 7.69 1.12
N SER A 30 15.73 8.78 0.88
CA SER A 30 16.17 9.92 0.08
C SER A 30 15.67 11.22 0.70
N ASP A 31 16.55 12.20 0.84
CA ASP A 31 16.18 13.57 1.27
C ASP A 31 15.48 14.35 0.16
N GLU A 32 15.80 14.03 -1.09
CA GLU A 32 15.18 14.65 -2.27
C GLU A 32 14.49 13.58 -3.11
N PHE A 33 13.16 13.62 -3.15
CA PHE A 33 12.37 12.71 -3.97
C PHE A 33 11.21 13.46 -4.62
N ARG A 34 10.94 13.14 -5.89
CA ARG A 34 9.80 13.71 -6.62
C ARG A 34 8.65 12.73 -6.56
N LEU A 35 7.53 13.16 -5.98
CA LEU A 35 6.31 12.37 -5.94
C LEU A 35 5.81 12.13 -7.37
N ASP A 36 5.48 10.88 -7.67
CA ASP A 36 4.92 10.47 -8.95
C ASP A 36 3.39 10.27 -8.85
N HIS A 37 2.80 9.80 -9.94
CA HIS A 37 1.36 9.58 -10.03
C HIS A 37 0.78 8.66 -8.94
N ALA A 38 1.55 7.66 -8.49
CA ALA A 38 1.09 6.67 -7.50
C ALA A 38 0.75 7.28 -6.13
N LEU A 39 1.32 8.45 -5.82
CA LEU A 39 0.99 9.22 -4.62
C LEU A 39 0.17 10.47 -4.93
N VAL A 40 0.49 11.19 -6.01
CA VAL A 40 -0.15 12.49 -6.27
C VAL A 40 -1.64 12.32 -6.62
N VAL A 41 -2.04 11.28 -7.34
CA VAL A 41 -3.45 11.04 -7.70
C VAL A 41 -4.34 10.89 -6.45
N PRO A 42 -4.07 9.97 -5.52
CA PRO A 42 -4.92 9.82 -4.34
C PRO A 42 -4.76 11.00 -3.36
N LEU A 43 -3.56 11.60 -3.25
CA LEU A 43 -3.39 12.82 -2.46
C LEU A 43 -4.20 14.00 -3.02
N HIS A 44 -4.36 14.10 -4.33
CA HIS A 44 -5.20 15.14 -4.95
C HIS A 44 -6.67 15.00 -4.56
N ALA A 45 -7.17 13.77 -4.49
CA ALA A 45 -8.53 13.48 -4.07
C ALA A 45 -8.74 13.74 -2.56
N LEU A 46 -7.77 13.35 -1.72
CA LEU A 46 -7.94 13.32 -0.26
C LEU A 46 -7.39 14.56 0.46
N LEU A 47 -6.31 15.15 -0.04
CA LEU A 47 -5.57 16.25 0.57
C LEU A 47 -5.30 17.39 -0.44
N PRO A 48 -6.34 17.98 -1.04
CA PRO A 48 -6.18 19.00 -2.09
C PRO A 48 -5.46 20.27 -1.60
N GLU A 49 -5.51 20.58 -0.29
CA GLU A 49 -4.84 21.73 0.31
C GLU A 49 -3.34 21.53 0.55
N GLN A 50 -2.84 20.28 0.53
CA GLN A 50 -1.42 19.94 0.69
C GLN A 50 -0.78 20.44 2.02
N ARG A 51 -1.59 20.61 3.07
CA ARG A 51 -1.13 21.17 4.37
C ARG A 51 -0.69 20.13 5.39
N ILE A 52 -1.19 18.89 5.28
CA ILE A 52 -0.85 17.82 6.22
C ILE A 52 0.52 17.27 5.86
N PRO A 53 1.50 17.24 6.79
CA PRO A 53 2.79 16.62 6.53
C PRO A 53 2.66 15.14 6.22
N ILE A 54 3.42 14.66 5.25
CA ILE A 54 3.43 13.25 4.85
C ILE A 54 4.80 12.61 5.04
N VAL A 55 4.83 11.27 5.06
CA VAL A 55 6.04 10.48 4.87
C VAL A 55 5.79 9.55 3.68
N PRO A 56 6.38 9.83 2.51
CA PRO A 56 6.29 8.93 1.37
C PRO A 56 7.04 7.62 1.65
N VAL A 57 6.34 6.49 1.50
CA VAL A 57 6.95 5.15 1.58
C VAL A 57 6.71 4.47 0.24
N PHE A 58 7.80 4.13 -0.45
CA PHE A 58 7.75 3.45 -1.74
C PHE A 58 8.09 1.97 -1.57
N SER A 59 7.26 1.11 -2.12
CA SER A 59 7.53 -0.32 -2.28
C SER A 59 8.00 -0.57 -3.72
N ASN A 60 8.95 -1.49 -3.88
CA ASN A 60 9.34 -1.95 -5.20
C ASN A 60 8.29 -2.97 -5.69
N ALA A 61 7.43 -2.53 -6.61
CA ALA A 61 6.40 -3.36 -7.24
C ALA A 61 6.59 -3.46 -8.76
N MET A 62 7.83 -3.27 -9.27
CA MET A 62 8.09 -3.17 -10.71
C MET A 62 9.37 -3.89 -11.16
N MET A 63 10.43 -3.87 -10.36
CA MET A 63 11.74 -4.32 -10.83
C MET A 63 12.27 -5.47 -9.97
N PRO A 64 12.54 -6.66 -10.51
CA PRO A 64 13.17 -7.72 -9.75
C PRO A 64 14.54 -7.33 -9.16
N PRO A 65 14.92 -7.86 -7.98
CA PRO A 65 14.14 -8.77 -7.14
C PRO A 65 13.00 -8.03 -6.41
N LEU A 66 11.80 -8.60 -6.47
CA LEU A 66 10.62 -8.10 -5.76
C LEU A 66 10.54 -8.70 -4.35
N PRO A 67 9.98 -7.97 -3.37
CA PRO A 67 9.70 -8.53 -2.06
C PRO A 67 8.69 -9.68 -2.14
N THR A 68 8.77 -10.59 -1.16
CA THR A 68 7.74 -11.61 -0.98
C THR A 68 6.53 -11.02 -0.25
N ALA A 69 5.36 -11.61 -0.42
CA ALA A 69 4.15 -11.17 0.29
C ALA A 69 4.32 -11.19 1.81
N LYS A 70 5.08 -12.17 2.32
CA LYS A 70 5.47 -12.22 3.73
C LYS A 70 6.29 -11.01 4.15
N ARG A 71 7.22 -10.54 3.30
CA ARG A 71 8.04 -9.37 3.59
C ARG A 71 7.21 -8.08 3.59
N ASP A 72 6.31 -7.89 2.63
CA ASP A 72 5.44 -6.71 2.60
C ASP A 72 4.51 -6.64 3.82
N HIS A 73 3.96 -7.78 4.24
CA HIS A 73 3.21 -7.87 5.50
C HIS A 73 4.06 -7.48 6.72
N GLN A 74 5.30 -7.96 6.81
CA GLN A 74 6.24 -7.61 7.88
C GLN A 74 6.57 -6.11 7.89
N VAL A 75 6.73 -5.48 6.71
CA VAL A 75 6.93 -4.03 6.61
C VAL A 75 5.71 -3.30 7.18
N GLY A 76 4.48 -3.72 6.84
CA GLY A 76 3.26 -3.17 7.43
C GLY A 76 3.25 -3.26 8.95
N ARG A 77 3.59 -4.42 9.51
CA ARG A 77 3.70 -4.63 10.97
C ARG A 77 4.74 -3.71 11.62
N ALA A 78 5.90 -3.54 10.98
CA ALA A 78 6.95 -2.65 11.47
C ALA A 78 6.47 -1.19 11.47
N LEU A 79 5.84 -0.73 10.39
CA LEU A 79 5.27 0.62 10.30
C LEU A 79 4.21 0.85 11.39
N ARG A 80 3.35 -0.14 11.66
CA ARG A 80 2.35 -0.05 12.73
C ARG A 80 2.99 0.13 14.10
N GLN A 81 4.04 -0.64 14.39
CA GLN A 81 4.76 -0.54 15.65
C GLN A 81 5.37 0.86 15.85
N VAL A 82 5.96 1.44 14.79
CA VAL A 82 6.52 2.79 14.83
C VAL A 82 5.43 3.83 15.08
N ILE A 83 4.28 3.70 14.42
CA ILE A 83 3.14 4.61 14.61
C ILE A 83 2.60 4.55 16.05
N ASP A 84 2.49 3.34 16.61
CA ASP A 84 1.91 3.15 17.95
C ASP A 84 2.84 3.59 19.09
N THR A 85 4.15 3.36 18.94
CA THR A 85 5.09 3.44 20.07
C THR A 85 6.37 4.19 19.79
N GLY A 86 6.62 4.50 18.52
CA GLY A 86 7.90 4.99 18.04
C GLY A 86 7.99 6.50 17.88
N LEU A 87 6.89 7.23 18.05
CA LEU A 87 6.83 8.68 17.81
C LEU A 87 6.96 9.44 19.13
N GLU A 88 7.79 10.48 19.15
CA GLU A 88 8.00 11.32 20.35
C GLU A 88 6.79 12.18 20.70
N ARG A 89 5.85 12.34 19.77
CA ARG A 89 4.67 13.20 19.88
C ARG A 89 3.41 12.39 19.69
N ASP A 90 2.36 12.78 20.41
CA ASP A 90 1.01 12.25 20.22
C ASP A 90 0.43 12.81 18.90
N LEU A 91 0.56 12.02 17.82
CA LEU A 91 0.15 12.38 16.47
C LEU A 91 -1.04 11.52 16.04
N ARG A 92 -2.02 12.16 15.42
CA ARG A 92 -3.05 11.46 14.65
C ARG A 92 -2.49 11.13 13.28
N VAL A 93 -2.23 9.86 13.02
CA VAL A 93 -1.66 9.36 11.77
C VAL A 93 -2.76 8.71 10.94
N ALA A 94 -2.84 9.11 9.67
CA ALA A 94 -3.60 8.40 8.65
C ALA A 94 -2.62 7.77 7.65
N VAL A 95 -2.89 6.54 7.22
CA VAL A 95 -2.07 5.86 6.22
C VAL A 95 -2.88 5.62 4.96
N LEU A 96 -2.29 5.99 3.84
CA LEU A 96 -2.85 5.82 2.51
C LEU A 96 -1.97 4.82 1.76
N CYS A 97 -2.53 3.65 1.45
CA CYS A 97 -1.85 2.63 0.65
C CYS A 97 -2.47 2.65 -0.76
N SER A 98 -1.69 3.03 -1.76
CA SER A 98 -2.08 2.90 -3.17
C SER A 98 -1.61 1.57 -3.75
N GLY A 99 -2.33 1.07 -4.74
CA GLY A 99 -2.07 -0.18 -5.43
C GLY A 99 -3.13 -0.39 -6.49
N HIS A 100 -3.03 -1.49 -7.22
CA HIS A 100 -4.04 -1.93 -8.16
C HIS A 100 -4.14 -3.46 -8.08
N MET A 101 -5.16 -4.03 -8.71
CA MET A 101 -5.37 -5.48 -8.77
C MET A 101 -4.63 -6.07 -9.98
N SER A 102 -5.23 -7.02 -10.71
CA SER A 102 -4.68 -7.50 -11.97
C SER A 102 -4.57 -6.36 -12.99
N LEU A 103 -3.40 -6.26 -13.63
CA LEU A 103 -3.16 -5.22 -14.61
C LEU A 103 -2.04 -5.65 -15.57
N GLU A 104 -2.30 -5.51 -16.86
CA GLU A 104 -1.27 -5.57 -17.89
C GLU A 104 -1.06 -4.21 -18.57
N ILE A 105 0.20 -3.78 -18.59
CA ILE A 105 0.63 -2.53 -19.21
C ILE A 105 1.62 -2.86 -20.32
N GLY A 106 1.24 -2.55 -21.56
CA GLY A 106 2.10 -2.69 -22.74
C GLY A 106 2.50 -4.13 -23.09
N GLY A 107 1.82 -5.13 -22.51
CA GLY A 107 2.03 -6.54 -22.80
C GLY A 107 1.18 -7.08 -23.96
N PRO A 108 1.31 -8.38 -24.29
CA PRO A 108 0.64 -9.01 -25.42
C PRO A 108 -0.90 -9.07 -25.31
N ARG A 109 -1.46 -8.96 -24.10
CA ARG A 109 -2.91 -8.91 -23.85
C ARG A 109 -3.49 -7.50 -24.07
N GLY A 110 -2.64 -6.50 -24.27
CA GLY A 110 -3.02 -5.13 -24.53
C GLY A 110 -2.90 -4.22 -23.30
N TRP A 111 -3.10 -2.93 -23.51
CA TRP A 111 -3.06 -1.92 -22.46
C TRP A 111 -4.35 -1.96 -21.64
N GLY A 112 -4.25 -2.11 -20.32
CA GLY A 112 -5.41 -2.11 -19.42
C GLY A 112 -6.15 -3.45 -19.35
N TRP A 113 -5.51 -4.55 -19.75
CA TRP A 113 -6.10 -5.87 -19.52
C TRP A 113 -6.09 -6.20 -18.02
N HIS A 114 -7.16 -6.85 -17.55
CA HIS A 114 -7.35 -7.30 -16.18
C HIS A 114 -8.08 -8.65 -16.16
N ASP A 115 -8.05 -9.32 -15.00
CA ASP A 115 -8.67 -10.60 -14.68
C ASP A 115 -9.70 -10.41 -13.55
N PRO A 116 -11.00 -10.20 -13.89
CA PRO A 116 -12.04 -9.96 -12.89
C PRO A 116 -12.20 -11.09 -11.87
N VAL A 117 -12.02 -12.35 -12.29
CA VAL A 117 -12.21 -13.51 -11.42
C VAL A 117 -11.09 -13.58 -10.37
N PHE A 118 -9.87 -13.26 -10.79
CA PHE A 118 -8.75 -13.14 -9.87
C PHE A 118 -8.93 -11.96 -8.91
N ASP A 119 -9.33 -10.80 -9.43
CA ASP A 119 -9.55 -9.58 -8.64
C ASP A 119 -10.64 -9.77 -7.57
N GLU A 120 -11.79 -10.33 -7.94
CA GLU A 120 -12.88 -10.65 -7.01
C GLU A 120 -12.39 -11.56 -5.86
N ARG A 121 -11.57 -12.56 -6.18
CA ARG A 121 -10.97 -13.44 -5.17
C ARG A 121 -10.05 -12.68 -4.23
N LEU A 122 -9.17 -11.83 -4.76
CA LEU A 122 -8.23 -11.05 -3.94
C LEU A 122 -8.95 -10.03 -3.06
N VAL A 123 -9.93 -9.30 -3.61
CA VAL A 123 -10.80 -8.40 -2.85
C VAL A 123 -11.46 -9.14 -1.69
N ALA A 124 -12.02 -10.32 -1.95
CA ALA A 124 -12.69 -11.10 -0.92
C ALA A 124 -11.73 -11.56 0.20
N LEU A 125 -10.45 -11.82 -0.12
CA LEU A 125 -9.44 -12.15 0.87
C LEU A 125 -9.04 -10.93 1.72
N VAL A 126 -8.84 -9.77 1.08
CA VAL A 126 -8.54 -8.51 1.80
C VAL A 126 -9.71 -8.11 2.70
N ALA A 127 -10.95 -8.20 2.21
CA ALA A 127 -12.16 -7.90 2.98
C ALA A 127 -12.33 -8.81 4.22
N ARG A 128 -11.80 -10.04 4.18
CA ARG A 128 -11.80 -10.96 5.32
C ARG A 128 -10.60 -10.77 6.26
N GLY A 129 -9.62 -9.94 5.91
CA GLY A 129 -8.36 -9.83 6.63
C GLY A 129 -7.49 -11.09 6.51
N ASP A 130 -7.69 -11.92 5.47
CA ASP A 130 -7.03 -13.22 5.33
C ASP A 130 -5.60 -13.08 4.75
N SER A 131 -4.73 -12.42 5.51
CA SER A 131 -3.34 -12.21 5.10
C SER A 131 -2.53 -13.51 5.06
N GLN A 132 -2.98 -14.57 5.73
CA GLN A 132 -2.33 -15.87 5.65
C GLN A 132 -2.45 -16.43 4.24
N ALA A 133 -3.67 -16.52 3.70
CA ALA A 133 -3.88 -17.00 2.34
C ALA A 133 -3.21 -16.09 1.30
N LEU A 134 -3.24 -14.77 1.50
CA LEU A 134 -2.59 -13.82 0.59
C LEU A 134 -1.06 -13.96 0.57
N ARG A 135 -0.44 -14.34 1.69
CA ARG A 135 1.01 -14.56 1.78
C ARG A 135 1.48 -15.85 1.10
N GLU A 136 0.56 -16.74 0.73
CA GLU A 136 0.87 -17.95 -0.05
C GLU A 136 0.94 -17.67 -1.56
N LEU A 137 0.49 -16.48 -2.02
CA LEU A 137 0.63 -16.06 -3.41
C LEU A 137 2.11 -15.91 -3.78
N SER A 138 2.50 -16.51 -4.91
CA SER A 138 3.84 -16.35 -5.47
C SER A 138 3.88 -15.20 -6.48
N LEU A 139 5.06 -14.61 -6.70
CA LEU A 139 5.26 -13.60 -7.74
C LEU A 139 4.93 -14.14 -9.14
N GLU A 140 5.20 -15.42 -9.38
CA GLU A 140 4.83 -16.11 -10.62
C GLU A 140 3.31 -16.16 -10.78
N ASN A 141 2.58 -16.50 -9.71
CA ASN A 141 1.12 -16.49 -9.75
C ASN A 141 0.56 -15.10 -10.06
N LEU A 142 1.16 -14.01 -9.55
CA LEU A 142 0.72 -12.65 -9.88
C LEU A 142 0.95 -12.29 -11.35
N ASN A 143 2.06 -12.74 -11.95
CA ASN A 143 2.40 -12.45 -13.36
C ASN A 143 1.44 -13.10 -14.36
N ASP A 144 0.87 -14.25 -14.01
CA ASP A 144 -0.13 -14.91 -14.86
C ASP A 144 -1.35 -14.01 -15.10
N HIS A 145 -1.62 -13.12 -14.13
CA HIS A 145 -2.71 -12.15 -14.13
C HIS A 145 -2.24 -10.72 -14.48
N GLY A 146 -1.16 -10.57 -15.25
CA GLY A 146 -0.71 -9.29 -15.79
C GLY A 146 0.67 -8.86 -15.28
N ASN A 147 1.42 -8.16 -16.14
CA ASN A 147 2.82 -7.81 -15.87
C ASN A 147 3.01 -6.66 -14.87
N ALA A 148 1.95 -5.94 -14.50
CA ALA A 148 2.01 -4.87 -13.52
C ALA A 148 1.44 -5.29 -12.17
N THR A 149 0.70 -6.41 -12.08
CA THR A 149 -0.11 -6.90 -10.94
C THR A 149 0.57 -6.92 -9.57
N TRP A 150 1.91 -6.83 -9.51
CA TRP A 150 2.67 -6.68 -8.27
C TRP A 150 2.29 -5.46 -7.42
N GLY A 151 1.67 -4.42 -8.00
CA GLY A 151 1.08 -3.32 -7.22
C GLY A 151 0.11 -3.80 -6.13
N PHE A 152 -0.48 -4.99 -6.28
CA PHE A 152 -1.33 -5.64 -5.30
C PHE A 152 -0.65 -5.87 -3.93
N MET A 153 0.68 -6.02 -3.91
CA MET A 153 1.44 -6.32 -2.69
C MET A 153 1.28 -5.23 -1.61
N ASN A 154 0.94 -4.01 -2.02
CA ASN A 154 0.63 -2.91 -1.10
C ASN A 154 -0.61 -3.16 -0.24
N TYR A 155 -1.58 -3.95 -0.71
CA TYR A 155 -2.72 -4.38 0.11
C TYR A 155 -2.29 -5.37 1.20
N ILE A 156 -1.29 -6.22 0.92
CA ILE A 156 -0.72 -7.14 1.91
C ILE A 156 0.07 -6.37 2.98
N LEU A 157 0.80 -5.34 2.57
CA LEU A 157 1.41 -4.37 3.49
C LEU A 157 0.34 -3.68 4.35
N ALA A 158 -0.74 -3.20 3.74
CA ALA A 158 -1.84 -2.56 4.46
C ALA A 158 -2.46 -3.51 5.50
N LEU A 159 -2.66 -4.79 5.17
CA LEU A 159 -3.12 -5.80 6.13
C LEU A 159 -2.15 -5.98 7.29
N GLY A 160 -0.83 -5.99 7.03
CA GLY A 160 0.18 -5.95 8.08
C GLY A 160 0.01 -4.73 8.98
N LEU A 161 -0.13 -3.54 8.39
CA LEU A 161 -0.28 -2.28 9.11
C LEU A 161 -1.52 -2.27 10.03
N VAL A 162 -2.64 -2.82 9.58
CA VAL A 162 -3.90 -2.86 10.35
C VAL A 162 -4.04 -4.11 11.22
N ASN A 163 -2.95 -4.86 11.40
CA ASN A 163 -2.91 -6.09 12.20
C ASN A 163 -3.97 -7.13 11.75
N ASP A 164 -4.12 -7.30 10.44
CA ASP A 164 -5.06 -8.24 9.81
C ASP A 164 -6.55 -7.98 10.15
N ARG A 165 -6.87 -6.78 10.66
CA ARG A 165 -8.25 -6.37 10.92
C ARG A 165 -9.06 -6.35 9.62
N GLN A 166 -10.33 -6.70 9.71
CA GLN A 166 -11.26 -6.54 8.61
C GLN A 166 -11.57 -5.05 8.37
N PRO A 167 -11.61 -4.59 7.11
CA PRO A 167 -11.99 -3.22 6.81
C PRO A 167 -13.44 -2.95 7.22
N ALA A 168 -13.70 -1.73 7.68
CA ALA A 168 -15.05 -1.24 7.93
C ALA A 168 -15.82 -1.00 6.61
N VAL A 169 -15.10 -0.69 5.54
CA VAL A 169 -15.64 -0.59 4.18
C VAL A 169 -14.75 -1.37 3.23
N ALA A 170 -15.33 -2.26 2.45
CA ALA A 170 -14.68 -2.95 1.33
C ALA A 170 -15.59 -2.81 0.12
N ASP A 171 -15.11 -2.11 -0.90
CA ASP A 171 -15.83 -1.89 -2.13
C ASP A 171 -14.90 -2.15 -3.32
N ALA A 172 -15.45 -2.73 -4.37
CA ALA A 172 -14.74 -3.14 -5.58
C ALA A 172 -15.52 -2.75 -6.85
N GLU A 173 -16.37 -1.72 -6.76
CA GLU A 173 -17.03 -1.16 -7.94
C GLU A 173 -16.01 -0.80 -9.04
N ASP A 174 -16.25 -1.30 -10.26
CA ASP A 174 -15.53 -0.88 -11.46
C ASP A 174 -15.98 0.55 -11.80
N PRO A 175 -15.08 1.55 -11.79
CA PRO A 175 -15.43 2.93 -12.09
C PRO A 175 -15.74 3.18 -13.59
N GLY A 176 -15.84 2.13 -14.40
CA GLY A 176 -16.17 2.18 -15.82
C GLY A 176 -14.95 2.37 -16.73
N TRP A 177 -13.75 2.20 -16.16
CA TRP A 177 -12.48 2.28 -16.89
C TRP A 177 -11.91 0.90 -17.23
N GLY A 178 -12.58 -0.18 -16.81
CA GLY A 178 -12.10 -1.54 -17.02
C GLY A 178 -10.85 -1.83 -16.20
N GLU A 179 -10.74 -1.23 -15.01
CA GLU A 179 -9.73 -1.53 -14.02
C GLU A 179 -10.48 -1.76 -12.71
N GLY A 180 -10.35 -2.93 -12.09
CA GLY A 180 -10.86 -3.14 -10.74
C GLY A 180 -10.12 -2.19 -9.80
N ALA A 181 -10.82 -1.17 -9.29
CA ALA A 181 -10.26 -0.15 -8.40
C ALA A 181 -10.84 -0.26 -7.00
N PRO A 182 -10.59 -1.38 -6.28
CA PRO A 182 -11.17 -1.57 -4.97
C PRO A 182 -10.60 -0.59 -3.96
N PHE A 183 -11.48 -0.09 -3.10
CA PHE A 183 -11.10 0.74 -1.97
C PHE A 183 -11.50 0.06 -0.67
N PHE A 184 -10.62 0.18 0.31
CA PHE A 184 -10.80 -0.38 1.64
C PHE A 184 -10.55 0.70 2.69
N ILE A 185 -11.41 0.77 3.71
CA ILE A 185 -11.28 1.71 4.81
C ILE A 185 -11.25 0.92 6.11
N TRP A 186 -10.20 1.13 6.91
CA TRP A 186 -10.11 0.61 8.27
C TRP A 186 -10.30 1.73 9.27
N ASP A 187 -11.20 1.52 10.23
CA ASP A 187 -11.19 2.33 11.44
C ASP A 187 -10.21 1.71 12.44
N THR A 188 -9.10 2.42 12.66
CA THR A 188 -8.02 1.98 13.55
C THR A 188 -7.97 2.76 14.86
N LEU A 189 -8.99 3.59 15.14
CA LEU A 189 -9.03 4.39 16.37
C LEU A 189 -9.27 3.55 17.62
N GLU A 190 -9.77 2.32 17.46
CA GLU A 190 -9.84 1.34 18.54
C GLU A 190 -8.63 0.38 18.49
N PRO A 191 -8.02 0.04 19.64
CA PRO A 191 -6.91 -0.93 19.72
C PRO A 191 -7.26 -2.26 19.05
N ALA A 192 -6.27 -2.94 18.46
CA ALA A 192 -6.46 -4.32 18.00
C ALA A 192 -7.01 -5.19 19.14
N PRO A 193 -8.03 -6.03 18.89
CA PRO A 193 -8.59 -6.91 19.92
C PRO A 193 -7.56 -7.91 20.47
#